data_AF-A0AA35Z2J7-F1
#
_entry.id   AF-A0AA35Z2J7-F1
#
_cell.length_a   1.000
_cell.length_b   1.000
_cell.length_c   1.000
_cell.angle_alpha   90.00
_cell.angle_beta   90.00
_cell.angle_gamma   90.00
#
_symmetry.space_group_name_H-M   'P 1'
#
loop_
_entity.id
_entity.type
_entity.pdbx_description
1 polymer ?
#
loop_
_entity_poly.entity_id
_entity_poly.type
_entity_poly.pdbx_seq_one_letter_code
_entity_poly.pdbx_strand_id
1 'polypeptide(L)'
;MVDADWKPSMGFVYGEVKGAKEEIIKSLGGNEKAYKPIIDIIDKKMKGRLDSSLHLTSYLLNPYYHYMDPNIQYDPDIVNGVLDFFDTILRGNFEMQRQVVTIDLPKYKKKVDRFGCDLAIKHSSWWGLFGGTTPHLTKIAMRILSLTSSSSGCERNWSTFDGVHTKKRNRLETSKLNNLVYVQFNANLMEKNQKRKDRTMEVLLANHSYSAQEWIVDCDNHDVVEEDPETVNEALATDDSEAPQESSRMRELSDEDFESESEEEVLEEDEYESDGVQIMEVCGED
;
A
#
# COMPACT_ATOMS: atom_id res chain seq x y z
N MET A 1 -0.03 9.75 -0.41
CA MET A 1 1.27 9.03 -0.40
C MET A 1 1.18 7.60 -0.94
N VAL A 2 0.11 6.87 -0.65
CA VAL A 2 -0.04 5.44 -1.01
C VAL A 2 -0.68 5.21 -2.39
N ASP A 3 -1.29 6.24 -2.99
CA ASP A 3 -2.10 6.14 -4.22
C ASP A 3 -1.31 6.28 -5.52
N ALA A 4 0.02 6.38 -5.44
CA ALA A 4 0.84 6.39 -6.63
C ALA A 4 0.96 4.95 -7.15
N ASP A 5 0.11 4.56 -8.11
CA ASP A 5 0.14 3.26 -8.84
C ASP A 5 1.49 2.94 -9.54
N TRP A 6 2.51 3.78 -9.36
CA TRP A 6 3.81 3.70 -10.04
C TRP A 6 5.00 3.79 -9.09
N LYS A 7 4.82 4.27 -7.85
CA LYS A 7 5.87 4.24 -6.83
C LYS A 7 5.58 3.05 -5.91
N PRO A 8 6.53 2.12 -5.72
CA PRO A 8 6.35 1.05 -4.77
C PRO A 8 6.13 1.65 -3.38
N SER A 9 4.93 1.46 -2.83
CA SER A 9 4.48 2.12 -1.61
C SER A 9 4.61 1.23 -0.37
N MET A 10 4.66 -0.10 -0.57
CA MET A 10 4.73 -1.10 0.50
C MET A 10 5.88 -0.83 1.48
N GLY A 11 7.10 -0.62 0.95
CA GLY A 11 8.29 -0.35 1.76
C GLY A 11 8.31 0.99 2.49
N PHE A 12 7.33 1.88 2.23
CA PHE A 12 7.24 3.19 2.86
C PHE A 12 6.17 3.27 3.96
N VAL A 13 5.12 2.46 3.89
CA VAL A 13 3.96 2.55 4.79
C VAL A 13 4.36 2.65 6.27
N TYR A 14 5.15 1.69 6.76
CA TYR A 14 5.51 1.66 8.18
C TYR A 14 6.41 2.84 8.58
N GLY A 15 7.40 3.16 7.73
CA GLY A 15 8.35 4.25 7.97
C GLY A 15 7.68 5.62 8.00
N GLU A 16 6.72 5.84 7.11
CA GLU A 16 5.95 7.07 7.05
C GLU A 16 5.03 7.24 8.25
N VAL A 17 4.39 6.17 8.73
CA VAL A 17 3.59 6.25 9.96
C VAL A 17 4.48 6.53 11.17
N LYS A 18 5.69 5.93 11.23
CA LYS A 18 6.69 6.25 12.26
C LYS A 18 7.08 7.73 12.21
N GLY A 19 7.39 8.26 11.02
CA GLY A 19 7.70 9.67 10.81
C GLY A 19 6.55 10.60 11.22
N ALA A 20 5.31 10.25 10.88
CA ALA A 20 4.12 11.01 11.26
C ALA A 20 3.94 11.06 12.80
N LYS A 21 4.17 9.95 13.50
CA LYS A 21 4.14 9.94 14.98
C LYS A 21 5.17 10.90 15.58
N GLU A 22 6.40 10.88 15.06
CA GLU A 22 7.45 11.80 15.51
C GLU A 22 7.11 13.27 15.23
N GLU A 23 6.48 13.56 14.10
CA GLU A 23 6.05 14.91 13.73
C GLU A 23 4.89 15.42 14.60
N ILE A 24 3.93 14.56 14.96
CA ILE A 24 2.85 14.89 15.91
C ILE A 24 3.44 15.26 17.27
N ILE A 25 4.37 14.44 17.78
CA ILE A 25 5.03 14.70 19.07
C ILE A 25 5.75 16.05 19.04
N LYS A 26 6.47 16.35 17.95
CA LYS A 26 7.18 17.64 17.78
C LYS A 26 6.20 18.81 17.67
N SER A 27 5.12 18.67 16.91
CA SER A 27 4.14 19.74 16.68
C SER A 27 3.37 20.10 17.95
N LEU A 28 3.11 19.14 18.82
CA LEU A 28 2.47 19.35 20.13
C LEU A 28 3.47 19.73 21.23
N GLY A 29 4.67 20.19 20.86
CA GLY A 29 5.69 20.67 21.80
C GLY A 29 6.20 19.61 22.79
N GLY A 30 6.07 18.32 22.48
CA GLY A 30 6.40 17.23 23.39
C GLY A 30 5.46 17.13 24.60
N ASN A 31 4.29 17.79 24.59
CA ASN A 31 3.31 17.67 25.66
C ASN A 31 2.66 16.28 25.64
N GLU A 32 3.12 15.40 26.52
CA GLU A 32 2.65 14.01 26.61
C GLU A 32 1.13 13.92 26.75
N LYS A 33 0.50 14.82 27.51
CA LYS A 33 -0.96 14.80 27.69
C LYS A 33 -1.73 15.08 26.39
N ALA A 34 -1.13 15.85 25.48
CA ALA A 34 -1.74 16.24 24.22
C ALA A 34 -1.53 15.18 23.13
N TYR A 35 -0.30 14.67 22.95
CA TYR A 35 -0.01 13.74 21.86
C TYR A 35 -0.37 12.29 22.20
N LYS A 36 -0.28 11.87 23.47
CA LYS A 36 -0.43 10.46 23.85
C LYS A 36 -1.77 9.85 23.43
N PRO A 37 -2.93 10.52 23.63
CA PRO A 37 -4.22 10.00 23.13
C PRO A 37 -4.23 9.78 21.62
N ILE A 38 -3.56 10.66 20.85
CA ILE A 38 -3.48 10.57 19.39
C ILE A 38 -2.61 9.38 18.98
N ILE A 39 -1.44 9.22 19.60
CA ILE A 39 -0.54 8.10 19.34
C ILE A 39 -1.20 6.77 19.70
N ASP A 40 -1.89 6.70 20.84
CA ASP A 40 -2.62 5.48 21.26
C ASP A 40 -3.70 5.08 20.24
N ILE A 41 -4.41 6.05 19.65
CA ILE A 41 -5.38 5.79 18.57
C ILE A 41 -4.67 5.24 17.33
N ILE A 42 -3.54 5.83 16.93
CA ILE A 42 -2.75 5.36 15.79
C ILE A 42 -2.26 3.93 16.04
N ASP A 43 -1.65 3.67 17.20
CA ASP A 43 -1.17 2.34 17.58
C ASP A 43 -2.28 1.30 17.56
N LYS A 44 -3.44 1.63 18.13
CA LYS A 44 -4.62 0.76 18.10
C LYS A 44 -5.09 0.45 16.68
N LYS A 45 -5.03 1.43 15.77
CA LYS A 45 -5.44 1.25 14.36
C LYS A 45 -4.40 0.53 13.52
N MET A 46 -3.12 0.68 13.85
CA MET A 46 -2.03 -0.01 13.18
C MET A 46 -1.98 -1.49 13.54
N LYS A 47 -2.29 -1.83 14.80
CA LYS A 47 -2.10 -3.16 15.36
C LYS A 47 -2.74 -4.28 14.54
N GLY A 48 -1.95 -5.27 14.17
CA GLY A 48 -2.33 -6.41 13.33
C GLY A 48 -2.58 -6.07 11.86
N ARG A 49 -2.35 -4.82 11.43
CA ARG A 49 -2.62 -4.36 10.06
C ARG A 49 -1.36 -3.81 9.41
N LEU A 50 -0.91 -2.64 9.87
CA LEU A 50 0.21 -1.90 9.29
C LEU A 50 1.55 -2.20 9.98
N ASP A 51 1.52 -2.94 11.08
CA ASP A 51 2.66 -3.48 11.82
C ASP A 51 2.84 -4.99 11.57
N SER A 52 2.20 -5.55 10.53
CA SER A 52 2.34 -6.97 10.22
C SER A 52 3.76 -7.32 9.75
N SER A 53 4.12 -8.59 9.84
CA SER A 53 5.42 -9.12 9.41
C SER A 53 5.80 -8.69 7.98
N LEU A 54 4.82 -8.59 7.07
CA LEU A 54 5.01 -8.06 5.72
C LEU A 54 5.45 -6.59 5.70
N HIS A 55 4.77 -5.73 6.46
CA HIS A 55 5.08 -4.30 6.52
C HIS A 55 6.45 -4.07 7.15
N LEU A 56 6.74 -4.73 8.28
CA LEU A 56 8.03 -4.64 8.96
C LEU A 56 9.19 -5.13 8.07
N THR A 57 8.98 -6.24 7.35
CA THR A 57 9.96 -6.76 6.40
C THR A 57 10.19 -5.82 5.23
N SER A 58 9.12 -5.27 4.65
CA SER A 58 9.23 -4.30 3.57
C SER A 58 9.97 -3.03 4.00
N TYR A 59 9.78 -2.60 5.25
CA TYR A 59 10.45 -1.44 5.83
C TYR A 59 11.96 -1.69 5.99
N LEU A 60 12.35 -2.85 6.54
CA LEU A 60 13.76 -3.23 6.66
C LEU A 60 14.44 -3.37 5.29
N LEU A 61 13.76 -3.97 4.31
CA LEU A 61 14.33 -4.22 2.98
C LEU A 61 14.34 -2.97 2.08
N ASN A 62 13.73 -1.87 2.51
CA ASN A 62 13.75 -0.61 1.78
C ASN A 62 15.12 0.08 1.97
N PRO A 63 15.95 0.21 0.92
CA PRO A 63 17.25 0.85 1.02
C PRO A 63 17.18 2.30 1.51
N TYR A 64 16.08 3.00 1.23
CA TYR A 64 15.88 4.37 1.70
C TYR A 64 15.95 4.44 3.23
N TYR A 65 15.21 3.59 3.96
CA TYR A 65 15.25 3.61 5.42
C TYR A 65 16.47 2.89 5.99
N HIS A 66 16.82 1.71 5.47
CA HIS A 66 17.93 0.92 6.00
C HIS A 66 19.29 1.66 5.93
N TYR A 67 19.48 2.53 4.93
CA TYR A 67 20.71 3.31 4.81
C TYR A 67 20.66 4.63 5.58
N MET A 68 19.47 5.20 5.81
CA MET A 68 19.29 6.43 6.59
C MET A 68 19.38 6.19 8.10
N ASP A 69 18.79 5.10 8.60
CA ASP A 69 18.84 4.71 10.01
C ASP A 69 19.41 3.29 10.16
N PRO A 70 20.72 3.17 10.46
CA PRO A 70 21.36 1.88 10.72
C PRO A 70 20.79 1.13 11.92
N ASN A 71 20.02 1.77 12.81
CA ASN A 71 19.49 1.13 14.01
C ASN A 71 18.27 0.26 13.75
N ILE A 72 17.60 0.45 12.60
CA ILE A 72 16.42 -0.35 12.18
C ILE A 72 16.71 -1.86 12.28
N GLN A 73 17.94 -2.28 11.98
CA GLN A 73 18.29 -3.70 11.95
C GLN A 73 18.42 -4.36 13.34
N TYR A 74 18.43 -3.56 14.42
CA TYR A 74 18.55 -4.00 15.80
C TYR A 74 17.24 -3.87 16.59
N ASP A 75 16.22 -3.25 16.00
CA ASP A 75 14.89 -3.14 16.59
C ASP A 75 14.28 -4.55 16.75
N PRO A 76 13.97 -5.02 17.98
CA PRO A 76 13.45 -6.35 18.21
C PRO A 76 12.13 -6.64 17.48
N ASP A 77 11.23 -5.66 17.38
CA ASP A 77 9.93 -5.85 16.74
C ASP A 77 10.09 -6.04 15.24
N ILE A 78 10.98 -5.26 14.62
CA ILE A 78 11.31 -5.38 13.21
C ILE A 78 12.02 -6.71 12.93
N VAL A 79 12.99 -7.09 13.76
CA VAL A 79 13.73 -8.34 13.59
C VAL A 79 12.82 -9.55 13.73
N ASN A 80 11.97 -9.58 14.76
CA ASN A 80 11.01 -10.66 14.96
C ASN A 80 10.00 -10.73 13.80
N GLY A 81 9.45 -9.59 13.38
CA GLY A 81 8.54 -9.53 12.24
C GLY A 81 9.17 -10.03 10.94
N VAL A 82 10.47 -9.79 10.73
CA VAL A 82 11.22 -10.31 9.56
C VAL A 82 11.41 -11.83 9.62
N LEU A 83 11.70 -12.37 10.81
CA LEU A 83 11.82 -13.81 11.00
C LEU A 83 10.47 -14.50 10.78
N ASP A 84 9.39 -13.99 11.39
CA ASP A 84 8.02 -14.49 11.22
C ASP A 84 7.59 -14.46 9.75
N PHE A 85 7.99 -13.42 9.01
CA PHE A 85 7.74 -13.31 7.58
C PHE A 85 8.42 -14.44 6.80
N PHE A 86 9.70 -14.71 7.05
CA PHE A 86 10.44 -15.77 6.37
C PHE A 86 9.93 -17.17 6.77
N ASP A 87 9.57 -17.37 8.04
CA ASP A 87 8.90 -18.59 8.52
C ASP A 87 7.59 -18.85 7.77
N THR A 88 6.84 -17.78 7.46
CA THR A 88 5.57 -17.88 6.77
C THR A 88 5.76 -18.16 5.27
N ILE A 89 6.57 -17.36 4.57
CA ILE A 89 6.67 -17.42 3.10
C ILE A 89 7.56 -18.57 2.60
N LEU A 90 8.49 -19.06 3.42
CA LEU A 90 9.39 -20.17 3.10
C LEU A 90 9.03 -21.45 3.86
N ARG A 91 7.80 -21.55 4.37
CA ARG A 91 7.30 -22.75 5.05
C ARG A 91 7.52 -24.00 4.19
N GLY A 92 8.24 -24.98 4.74
CA GLY A 92 8.57 -26.24 4.06
C GLY A 92 9.82 -26.21 3.18
N ASN A 93 10.42 -25.03 2.94
CA ASN A 93 11.69 -24.89 2.22
C ASN A 93 12.82 -24.44 3.17
N PHE A 94 13.21 -25.35 4.07
CA PHE A 94 14.19 -25.08 5.11
C PHE A 94 15.57 -24.67 4.58
N GLU A 95 15.97 -25.18 3.42
CA GLU A 95 17.26 -24.85 2.82
C GLU A 95 17.29 -23.41 2.33
N MET A 96 16.26 -22.99 1.58
CA MET A 96 16.14 -21.60 1.13
C MET A 96 15.98 -20.65 2.32
N GLN A 97 15.21 -21.04 3.33
CA GLN A 97 15.06 -20.26 4.54
C GLN A 97 16.39 -20.07 5.28
N ARG A 98 17.14 -21.15 5.48
CA ARG A 98 18.48 -21.10 6.09
C ARG A 98 19.39 -20.18 5.28
N GLN A 99 19.44 -20.33 3.96
CA GLN A 99 20.25 -19.50 3.08
C GLN A 99 19.88 -18.01 3.20
N VAL A 100 18.59 -17.68 3.17
CA VAL A 100 18.13 -16.29 3.26
C VAL A 100 18.41 -15.68 4.63
N VAL A 101 18.06 -16.37 5.72
CA VAL A 101 18.15 -15.82 7.08
C VAL A 101 19.58 -15.78 7.59
N THR A 102 20.41 -16.79 7.27
CA THR A 102 21.76 -16.92 7.85
C THR A 102 22.87 -16.32 6.99
N ILE A 103 22.65 -16.19 5.67
CA ILE A 103 23.68 -15.71 4.73
C ILE A 103 23.24 -14.42 4.04
N ASP A 104 22.12 -14.43 3.33
CA ASP A 104 21.74 -13.30 2.48
C ASP A 104 21.35 -12.05 3.29
N LEU A 105 20.51 -12.22 4.32
CA LEU A 105 20.02 -11.12 5.15
C LEU A 105 21.15 -10.47 5.97
N PRO A 106 22.09 -11.21 6.59
CA PRO A 106 23.25 -10.59 7.24
C PRO A 106 24.17 -9.85 6.27
N LYS A 107 24.36 -10.34 5.03
CA LYS A 107 25.14 -9.62 4.01
C LYS A 107 24.51 -8.26 3.68
N TYR A 108 23.18 -8.23 3.50
CA TYR A 108 22.44 -6.99 3.29
C TYR A 108 22.57 -6.04 4.48
N LYS A 109 22.26 -6.52 5.69
CA LYS A 109 22.33 -5.73 6.95
C LYS A 109 23.72 -5.13 7.20
N LYS A 110 24.77 -5.91 6.97
CA LYS A 110 26.17 -5.47 7.13
C LYS A 110 26.69 -4.67 5.93
N LYS A 111 25.87 -4.43 4.91
CA LYS A 111 26.24 -3.70 3.68
C LYS A 111 27.49 -4.28 3.00
N VAL A 112 27.59 -5.61 2.98
CA VAL A 112 28.73 -6.33 2.40
C VAL A 112 28.63 -6.34 0.89
N ASP A 113 29.77 -6.42 0.20
CA ASP A 113 29.87 -6.43 -1.26
C ASP A 113 29.28 -5.15 -1.89
N ARG A 114 28.44 -5.32 -2.92
CA ARG A 114 27.82 -4.23 -3.70
C ARG A 114 26.80 -3.42 -2.90
N PHE A 115 26.36 -3.92 -1.75
CA PHE A 115 25.45 -3.18 -0.87
C PHE A 115 26.15 -1.95 -0.26
N GLY A 116 27.45 -2.00 0.00
CA GLY A 116 28.20 -0.86 0.56
C GLY A 116 28.54 0.26 -0.43
N CYS A 117 28.15 0.17 -1.71
CA CYS A 117 28.49 1.19 -2.70
C CYS A 117 27.67 2.48 -2.51
N ASP A 118 28.31 3.65 -2.50
CA ASP A 118 27.66 4.97 -2.31
C ASP A 118 26.58 5.29 -3.36
N LEU A 119 26.63 4.65 -4.52
CA LEU A 119 25.61 4.76 -5.59
C LEU A 119 24.28 4.07 -5.23
N ALA A 120 24.21 3.34 -4.10
CA ALA A 120 23.06 2.55 -3.68
C ALA A 120 21.79 3.38 -3.38
N ILE A 121 21.88 4.64 -2.98
CA ILE A 121 20.75 5.27 -2.26
C ILE A 121 19.65 5.85 -3.20
N LYS A 122 19.82 5.82 -4.53
CA LYS A 122 19.00 6.65 -5.46
C LYS A 122 18.17 5.94 -6.54
N HIS A 123 18.26 4.62 -6.71
CA HIS A 123 17.61 3.94 -7.85
C HIS A 123 16.38 3.10 -7.46
N SER A 124 15.31 3.19 -8.27
CA SER A 124 14.13 2.32 -8.19
C SER A 124 14.43 0.86 -8.45
N SER A 125 15.46 0.60 -9.25
CA SER A 125 15.96 -0.73 -9.60
C SER A 125 17.08 -1.23 -8.68
N TRP A 126 17.19 -0.69 -7.46
CA TRP A 126 18.29 -0.98 -6.52
C TRP A 126 18.54 -2.47 -6.31
N TRP A 127 17.50 -3.23 -5.97
CA TRP A 127 17.61 -4.67 -5.77
C TRP A 127 18.07 -5.41 -7.03
N GLY A 128 17.71 -4.93 -8.22
CA GLY A 128 18.17 -5.49 -9.49
C GLY A 128 19.66 -5.20 -9.80
N LEU A 129 20.18 -4.04 -9.37
CA LEU A 129 21.56 -3.63 -9.65
C LEU A 129 22.57 -4.14 -8.60
N PHE A 130 22.19 -4.13 -7.32
CA PHE A 130 23.10 -4.41 -6.21
C PHE A 130 22.84 -5.76 -5.56
N GLY A 131 21.67 -6.36 -5.77
CA GLY A 131 21.25 -7.63 -5.16
C GLY A 131 21.85 -8.91 -5.77
N GLY A 132 22.75 -8.80 -6.75
CA GLY A 132 23.31 -9.94 -7.46
C GLY A 132 24.06 -10.95 -6.55
N THR A 133 24.58 -10.51 -5.40
CA THR A 133 25.29 -11.37 -4.43
C THR A 133 24.34 -12.16 -3.50
N THR A 134 23.04 -11.81 -3.48
CA THR A 134 22.00 -12.44 -2.67
C THR A 134 20.74 -12.68 -3.51
N PRO A 135 20.78 -13.65 -4.44
CA PRO A 135 19.71 -13.82 -5.43
C PRO A 135 18.37 -14.22 -4.80
N HIS A 136 18.37 -14.96 -3.68
CA HIS A 136 17.13 -15.38 -3.03
C HIS A 136 16.46 -14.21 -2.32
N LEU A 137 17.21 -13.47 -1.51
CA LEU A 137 16.70 -12.27 -0.84
C LEU A 137 16.24 -11.22 -1.86
N THR A 138 16.99 -11.03 -2.94
CA THR A 138 16.65 -10.06 -4.00
C THR A 138 15.32 -10.37 -4.67
N LYS A 139 15.06 -11.64 -5.00
CA LYS A 139 13.76 -12.05 -5.56
C LYS A 139 12.60 -11.76 -4.60
N ILE A 140 12.80 -12.04 -3.31
CA ILE A 140 11.80 -11.79 -2.28
C ILE A 140 11.57 -10.29 -2.10
N ALA A 141 12.65 -9.51 -1.96
CA ALA A 141 12.58 -8.06 -1.76
C ALA A 141 11.92 -7.34 -2.93
N MET A 142 12.27 -7.69 -4.18
CA MET A 142 11.61 -7.12 -5.36
C MET A 142 10.10 -7.42 -5.36
N ARG A 143 9.70 -8.65 -5.03
CA ARG A 143 8.27 -9.02 -4.96
C ARG A 143 7.53 -8.22 -3.89
N ILE A 144 8.04 -8.20 -2.66
CA ILE A 144 7.41 -7.50 -1.54
C ILE A 144 7.32 -6.00 -1.80
N LEU A 145 8.43 -5.38 -2.21
CA LEU A 145 8.46 -3.93 -2.43
C LEU A 145 7.58 -3.52 -3.60
N SER A 146 7.38 -4.40 -4.59
CA SER A 146 6.46 -4.16 -5.71
C SER A 146 4.98 -4.29 -5.36
N LEU A 147 4.62 -4.75 -4.15
CA LEU A 147 3.23 -4.83 -3.72
C LEU A 147 2.62 -3.42 -3.61
N THR A 148 1.35 -3.32 -3.98
CA THR A 148 0.54 -2.13 -3.77
C THR A 148 -0.03 -2.14 -2.35
N SER A 149 0.17 -1.07 -1.60
CA SER A 149 -0.38 -0.93 -0.24
C SER A 149 -1.67 -0.11 -0.15
N SER A 150 -2.27 0.27 -1.29
CA SER A 150 -3.56 0.98 -1.35
C SER A 150 -4.54 0.28 -2.29
N SER A 151 -5.81 0.22 -1.89
CA SER A 151 -6.94 -0.21 -2.73
C SER A 151 -7.46 0.90 -3.64
N SER A 152 -7.02 2.15 -3.49
CA SER A 152 -7.58 3.30 -4.21
C SER A 152 -7.44 3.21 -5.74
N GLY A 153 -6.41 2.52 -6.23
CA GLY A 153 -6.25 2.23 -7.66
C GLY A 153 -7.37 1.36 -8.19
N CYS A 154 -7.79 0.36 -7.41
CA CYS A 154 -8.94 -0.48 -7.71
C CYS A 154 -10.25 0.32 -7.55
N GLU A 155 -10.38 1.14 -6.51
CA GLU A 155 -11.58 1.98 -6.29
C GLU A 155 -11.82 2.97 -7.43
N ARG A 156 -10.77 3.60 -7.97
CA ARG A 156 -10.88 4.46 -9.17
C ARG A 156 -11.37 3.69 -10.39
N ASN A 157 -10.89 2.46 -10.57
CA ASN A 157 -11.35 1.59 -11.65
C ASN A 157 -12.83 1.25 -11.46
N TRP A 158 -13.22 0.77 -10.27
CA TRP A 158 -14.60 0.43 -9.94
C TRP A 158 -15.56 1.62 -10.04
N SER A 159 -15.16 2.80 -9.57
CA SER A 159 -15.94 4.03 -9.70
C SER A 159 -16.22 4.40 -11.16
N THR A 160 -15.26 4.16 -12.06
CA THR A 160 -15.46 4.37 -13.50
C THR A 160 -16.43 3.35 -14.11
N PHE A 161 -16.45 2.13 -13.56
CA PHE A 161 -17.30 1.02 -14.01
C PHE A 161 -18.71 1.02 -13.42
N ASP A 162 -18.96 1.78 -12.36
CA ASP A 162 -20.29 1.93 -11.73
C ASP A 162 -21.34 2.41 -12.75
N GLY A 163 -20.95 3.23 -13.73
CA GLY A 163 -21.82 3.68 -14.82
C GLY A 163 -22.05 2.66 -15.95
N VAL A 164 -21.19 1.65 -16.09
CA VAL A 164 -21.28 0.63 -17.16
C VAL A 164 -22.30 -0.45 -16.82
N HIS A 165 -22.46 -0.75 -15.53
CA HIS A 165 -23.43 -1.69 -15.01
C HIS A 165 -24.40 -1.01 -14.03
N THR A 166 -25.63 -0.75 -14.48
CA THR A 166 -26.69 -0.25 -13.58
C THR A 166 -27.76 -1.31 -13.42
N LYS A 167 -28.11 -1.66 -12.16
CA LYS A 167 -29.10 -2.71 -11.82
C LYS A 167 -30.45 -2.56 -12.55
N LYS A 168 -30.78 -1.35 -13.03
CA LYS A 168 -32.04 -1.00 -13.70
C LYS A 168 -31.96 -0.83 -15.23
N ARG A 169 -30.80 -0.54 -15.82
CA ARG A 169 -30.70 -0.12 -17.25
C ARG A 169 -29.71 -0.93 -18.07
N ASN A 170 -28.60 -1.40 -17.48
CA ASN A 170 -27.59 -2.24 -18.13
C ASN A 170 -27.21 -3.38 -17.20
N ARG A 171 -27.96 -4.49 -17.28
CA ARG A 171 -27.69 -5.71 -16.51
C ARG A 171 -26.77 -6.63 -17.31
N LEU A 172 -25.47 -6.41 -17.18
CA LEU A 172 -24.46 -7.34 -17.70
C LEU A 172 -24.37 -8.55 -16.79
N GLU A 173 -24.03 -9.67 -17.39
CA GLU A 173 -23.65 -10.88 -16.65
C GLU A 173 -22.32 -10.63 -15.91
N THR A 174 -22.17 -11.16 -14.70
CA THR A 174 -20.98 -10.95 -13.85
C THR A 174 -19.68 -11.35 -14.56
N SER A 175 -19.71 -12.44 -15.32
CA SER A 175 -18.59 -12.92 -16.15
C SER A 175 -18.14 -11.87 -17.17
N LYS A 176 -19.10 -11.26 -17.88
CA LYS A 176 -18.84 -10.21 -18.88
C LYS A 176 -18.36 -8.91 -18.25
N LEU A 177 -18.89 -8.54 -17.08
CA LEU A 177 -18.42 -7.39 -16.33
C LEU A 177 -16.94 -7.56 -15.91
N ASN A 178 -16.60 -8.71 -15.33
CA ASN A 178 -15.23 -9.01 -14.91
C ASN A 178 -14.26 -8.99 -16.10
N ASN A 179 -14.63 -9.59 -17.24
CA ASN A 179 -13.81 -9.56 -18.45
C ASN A 179 -13.60 -8.14 -18.96
N LEU A 180 -14.63 -7.29 -18.92
CA LEU A 180 -14.52 -5.90 -19.36
C LEU A 180 -13.61 -5.08 -18.43
N VAL A 181 -13.78 -5.23 -17.12
CA VAL A 181 -12.91 -4.61 -16.10
C VAL A 181 -11.46 -5.03 -16.31
N TYR A 182 -11.22 -6.33 -16.53
CA TYR A 182 -9.87 -6.87 -16.76
C TYR A 182 -9.22 -6.28 -18.02
N VAL A 183 -9.92 -6.30 -19.16
CA VAL A 183 -9.39 -5.78 -20.43
C VAL A 183 -9.10 -4.29 -20.34
N GLN A 184 -10.02 -3.50 -19.78
CA GLN A 184 -9.85 -2.05 -19.66
C GLN A 184 -8.74 -1.69 -18.67
N PHE A 185 -8.67 -2.38 -17.52
CA PHE A 185 -7.61 -2.18 -16.55
C PHE A 185 -6.23 -2.47 -17.16
N ASN A 186 -6.09 -3.59 -17.85
CA ASN A 186 -4.83 -3.98 -18.47
C ASN A 186 -4.46 -3.07 -19.65
N ALA A 187 -5.42 -2.65 -20.47
CA ALA A 187 -5.17 -1.68 -21.54
C ALA A 187 -4.63 -0.35 -20.96
N ASN A 188 -5.28 0.17 -19.92
CA ASN A 188 -4.84 1.39 -19.23
C ASN A 188 -3.46 1.22 -18.57
N LEU A 189 -3.19 0.06 -17.97
CA LEU A 189 -1.91 -0.25 -17.34
C LEU A 189 -0.78 -0.29 -18.39
N MET A 190 -1.02 -0.92 -19.54
CA MET A 190 -0.08 -1.00 -20.65
C MET A 190 0.21 0.38 -21.24
N GLU A 191 -0.82 1.21 -21.46
CA GLU A 191 -0.64 2.58 -21.95
C GLU A 191 0.17 3.43 -20.97
N LYS A 192 -0.14 3.36 -19.67
CA LYS A 192 0.64 4.03 -18.62
C LYS A 192 2.09 3.55 -18.62
N ASN A 193 2.32 2.23 -18.72
CA ASN A 193 3.67 1.66 -18.77
C ASN A 193 4.46 2.12 -20.00
N GLN A 194 3.81 2.25 -21.16
CA GLN A 194 4.45 2.79 -22.35
C GLN A 194 4.87 4.25 -22.15
N LYS A 195 3.93 5.10 -21.69
CA LYS A 195 4.22 6.51 -21.36
C LYS A 195 5.32 6.67 -20.29
N ARG A 196 5.48 5.69 -19.39
CA ARG A 196 6.53 5.67 -18.36
C ARG A 196 7.91 5.34 -18.95
N LYS A 197 7.99 4.33 -19.83
CA LYS A 197 9.23 4.00 -20.55
C LYS A 197 9.76 5.20 -21.33
N ASP A 198 8.85 6.01 -21.87
CA ASP A 198 9.19 7.22 -22.64
C ASP A 198 9.66 8.39 -21.75
N ARG A 199 9.37 8.39 -20.43
CA ARG A 199 9.66 9.51 -19.51
C ARG A 199 10.88 9.32 -18.60
N THR A 200 11.54 8.16 -18.62
CA THR A 200 12.73 7.85 -17.77
C THR A 200 12.58 8.32 -16.32
N MET A 201 11.42 8.09 -15.69
CA MET A 201 11.15 8.57 -14.33
C MET A 201 11.50 7.50 -13.29
N GLU A 202 12.80 7.21 -13.12
CA GLU A 202 13.33 6.43 -12.00
C GLU A 202 13.66 7.37 -10.83
N VAL A 203 12.68 7.75 -10.02
CA VAL A 203 12.97 8.48 -8.77
C VAL A 203 12.12 7.95 -7.63
N LEU A 204 12.71 7.06 -6.83
CA LEU A 204 12.25 6.73 -5.48
C LEU A 204 12.60 7.89 -4.54
N LEU A 205 11.88 8.99 -4.66
CA LEU A 205 11.82 9.96 -3.57
C LEU A 205 10.46 9.81 -2.92
N ALA A 206 10.47 9.54 -1.61
CA ALA A 206 9.38 9.98 -0.76
C ALA A 206 9.32 11.50 -0.93
N ASN A 207 8.30 12.00 -1.63
CA ASN A 207 8.00 13.42 -1.49
C ASN A 207 7.53 13.55 -0.05
N HIS A 208 8.34 14.21 0.78
CA HIS A 208 7.96 14.57 2.14
C HIS A 208 6.57 15.18 2.08
N SER A 209 5.58 14.49 2.65
CA SER A 209 4.25 15.04 2.87
C SER A 209 4.42 16.06 3.99
N TYR A 210 4.86 17.28 3.64
CA TYR A 210 5.11 18.31 4.64
C TYR A 210 3.81 18.62 5.38
N SER A 211 3.92 18.59 6.70
CA SER A 211 2.99 19.16 7.68
C SER A 211 1.79 18.30 8.07
N ALA A 212 1.96 17.57 9.16
CA ALA A 212 0.88 17.15 10.04
C ALA A 212 0.17 18.34 10.74
N GLN A 213 0.54 19.60 10.48
CA GLN A 213 -0.12 20.74 11.11
C GLN A 213 -1.45 21.11 10.42
N GLU A 214 -1.73 20.61 9.20
CA GLU A 214 -2.96 20.95 8.47
C GLU A 214 -4.23 20.25 9.03
N TRP A 215 -4.09 19.19 9.83
CA TRP A 215 -5.22 18.44 10.42
C TRP A 215 -5.38 18.66 11.93
N ILE A 216 -4.46 19.38 12.58
CA ILE A 216 -4.52 19.70 14.00
C ILE A 216 -5.22 21.06 14.13
N VAL A 217 -6.53 21.04 14.40
CA VAL A 217 -7.27 22.25 14.79
C VAL A 217 -7.00 22.51 16.26
N ASP A 218 -6.39 23.66 16.57
CA ASP A 218 -6.23 24.12 17.95
C ASP A 218 -7.62 24.39 18.54
N CYS A 219 -8.11 23.46 19.36
CA CYS A 219 -9.26 23.67 20.22
C CYS A 219 -8.82 24.44 21.46
N ASP A 220 -8.57 25.75 21.34
CA ASP A 220 -8.93 26.72 22.38
C ASP A 220 -8.60 28.18 22.01
N ASN A 221 -9.47 29.07 22.47
CA ASN A 221 -9.44 30.53 22.50
C ASN A 221 -10.11 31.27 21.34
N HIS A 222 -11.42 31.48 21.49
CA HIS A 222 -11.94 32.84 21.33
C HIS A 222 -12.85 33.20 22.50
N ASP A 223 -12.28 34.04 23.37
CA ASP A 223 -12.96 34.82 24.39
C ASP A 223 -14.16 35.57 23.80
N VAL A 224 -15.24 35.52 24.57
CA VAL A 224 -16.46 36.30 24.36
C VAL A 224 -16.12 37.76 24.58
N VAL A 225 -16.24 38.58 23.54
CA VAL A 225 -16.35 40.04 23.68
C VAL A 225 -17.59 40.48 22.93
N GLU A 226 -18.61 40.85 23.70
CA GLU A 226 -19.80 41.53 23.21
C GLU A 226 -19.47 42.98 22.87
N GLU A 227 -19.86 43.44 21.69
CA GLU A 227 -20.18 44.85 21.45
C GLU A 227 -21.41 44.96 20.55
N ASP A 228 -22.47 45.48 21.15
CA ASP A 228 -23.67 46.04 20.51
C ASP A 228 -23.34 47.39 19.84
N PRO A 229 -23.96 47.72 18.69
CA PRO A 229 -24.63 49.01 18.67
C PRO A 229 -26.00 49.01 17.97
N GLU A 230 -26.95 49.60 18.69
CA GLU A 230 -28.29 50.01 18.30
C GLU A 230 -28.36 50.90 17.02
N THR A 231 -29.33 50.52 16.18
CA THR A 231 -30.31 51.36 15.44
C THR A 231 -29.86 52.50 14.51
N VAL A 232 -30.18 52.36 13.21
CA VAL A 232 -31.11 53.27 12.50
C VAL A 232 -31.87 52.48 11.42
N ASN A 233 -33.20 52.50 11.51
CA ASN A 233 -34.18 51.99 10.55
C ASN A 233 -34.28 52.89 9.32
N GLU A 234 -34.64 52.36 8.13
CA GLU A 234 -35.82 52.81 7.36
C GLU A 234 -36.10 51.91 6.12
N ALA A 235 -37.28 51.26 6.14
CA ALA A 235 -38.25 51.02 5.03
C ALA A 235 -37.85 50.17 3.79
N LEU A 236 -38.67 49.26 3.25
CA LEU A 236 -40.04 48.80 3.52
C LEU A 236 -40.33 47.59 2.59
N ALA A 237 -40.96 46.53 3.15
CA ALA A 237 -41.99 45.62 2.59
C ALA A 237 -41.72 44.81 1.30
N THR A 238 -42.12 43.54 1.10
CA THR A 238 -42.88 42.46 1.78
C THR A 238 -42.73 41.27 0.81
N ASP A 239 -42.55 40.01 1.18
CA ASP A 239 -43.58 39.13 1.76
C ASP A 239 -42.94 37.78 2.16
N ASP A 240 -43.47 37.22 3.24
CA ASP A 240 -42.98 36.11 4.06
C ASP A 240 -43.51 34.74 3.61
N SER A 241 -42.71 33.69 3.87
CA SER A 241 -43.14 32.45 4.55
C SER A 241 -41.94 31.52 4.80
N GLU A 242 -41.32 31.69 5.97
CA GLU A 242 -40.92 30.69 7.00
C GLU A 242 -40.99 29.17 6.68
N ALA A 243 -40.16 28.23 7.16
CA ALA A 243 -38.93 28.14 7.98
C ALA A 243 -38.44 26.64 7.97
N PRO A 244 -37.59 26.09 8.88
CA PRO A 244 -36.29 25.46 8.52
C PRO A 244 -36.05 24.01 9.07
N GLN A 245 -34.81 23.50 8.95
CA GLN A 245 -34.22 22.26 9.54
C GLN A 245 -34.48 20.96 8.73
N GLU A 246 -33.61 19.95 8.61
CA GLU A 246 -32.61 19.36 9.52
C GLU A 246 -31.49 18.62 8.75
N SER A 247 -30.29 18.66 9.35
CA SER A 247 -29.40 17.53 9.65
C SER A 247 -29.19 16.38 8.64
N SER A 248 -27.91 16.26 8.27
CA SER A 248 -27.19 15.03 7.91
C SER A 248 -27.73 13.79 8.66
N ARG A 249 -28.55 12.98 7.99
CA ARG A 249 -28.95 11.66 8.48
C ARG A 249 -27.88 10.64 8.11
N MET A 250 -27.16 10.12 9.12
CA MET A 250 -26.35 8.91 9.01
C MET A 250 -27.22 7.78 8.43
N ARG A 251 -26.71 7.05 7.43
CA ARG A 251 -27.29 5.77 7.04
C ARG A 251 -26.69 4.68 7.91
N GLU A 252 -27.54 4.04 8.70
CA GLU A 252 -27.27 2.78 9.39
C GLU A 252 -26.90 1.70 8.36
N LEU A 253 -25.80 0.99 8.60
CA LEU A 253 -25.42 -0.21 7.87
C LEU A 253 -26.25 -1.36 8.44
N SER A 254 -27.19 -1.88 7.66
CA SER A 254 -27.86 -3.14 7.96
C SER A 254 -26.94 -4.29 7.53
N ASP A 255 -26.53 -5.11 8.50
CA ASP A 255 -25.81 -6.36 8.29
C ASP A 255 -26.77 -7.37 7.63
N GLU A 256 -26.59 -7.62 6.33
CA GLU A 256 -27.19 -8.78 5.66
C GLU A 256 -26.14 -9.90 5.64
N ASP A 257 -26.41 -10.95 6.42
CA ASP A 257 -25.58 -12.16 6.54
C ASP A 257 -25.38 -12.83 5.18
N PHE A 258 -24.12 -12.91 4.75
CA PHE A 258 -23.72 -13.61 3.53
C PHE A 258 -23.55 -15.10 3.83
N GLU A 259 -24.56 -15.92 3.48
CA GLU A 259 -24.43 -17.38 3.49
C GLU A 259 -23.72 -17.85 2.21
N SER A 260 -22.56 -18.50 2.38
CA SER A 260 -21.81 -19.13 1.28
C SER A 260 -22.41 -20.49 0.94
N GLU A 261 -22.93 -20.66 -0.27
CA GLU A 261 -23.28 -21.98 -0.81
C GLU A 261 -22.00 -22.76 -1.13
N SER A 262 -21.94 -24.02 -0.68
CA SER A 262 -20.82 -24.94 -0.88
C SER A 262 -20.75 -25.43 -2.33
N GLU A 263 -19.60 -25.29 -2.98
CA GLU A 263 -19.32 -25.80 -4.32
C GLU A 263 -19.29 -27.35 -4.32
N GLU A 264 -20.21 -27.99 -5.05
CA GLU A 264 -20.12 -29.41 -5.42
C GLU A 264 -19.04 -29.59 -6.51
N GLU A 265 -18.11 -30.52 -6.27
CA GLU A 265 -17.09 -30.93 -7.25
C GLU A 265 -17.75 -31.64 -8.45
N VAL A 266 -17.66 -31.03 -9.64
CA VAL A 266 -17.92 -31.72 -10.91
C VAL A 266 -16.56 -32.04 -11.54
N LEU A 267 -16.20 -33.33 -11.53
CA LEU A 267 -15.04 -33.86 -12.23
C LEU A 267 -15.39 -34.04 -13.71
N GLU A 268 -14.85 -33.20 -14.58
CA GLU A 268 -14.77 -33.50 -16.02
C GLU A 268 -13.36 -34.07 -16.33
N GLU A 269 -13.32 -35.34 -16.75
CA GLU A 269 -12.12 -36.01 -17.25
C GLU A 269 -11.89 -35.60 -18.72
N ASP A 270 -10.85 -34.81 -19.00
CA ASP A 270 -10.40 -34.56 -20.37
C ASP A 270 -9.31 -35.56 -20.78
N GLU A 271 -9.63 -36.47 -21.70
CA GLU A 271 -8.69 -37.32 -22.45
C GLU A 271 -7.86 -36.46 -23.43
N TYR A 272 -6.53 -36.43 -23.27
CA TYR A 272 -5.62 -35.80 -24.24
C TYR A 272 -5.04 -36.87 -25.19
N GLU A 273 -5.43 -36.81 -26.48
CA GLU A 273 -4.75 -37.53 -27.56
C GLU A 273 -3.34 -36.97 -27.79
N SER A 274 -2.35 -37.86 -27.79
CA SER A 274 -0.92 -37.57 -27.95
C SER A 274 -0.52 -37.69 -29.42
N ASP A 275 -0.30 -36.55 -30.09
CA ASP A 275 0.27 -36.52 -31.43
C ASP A 275 1.78 -36.80 -31.38
N GLY A 276 2.14 -38.03 -31.78
CA GLY A 276 3.50 -38.53 -31.81
C GLY A 276 4.37 -37.85 -32.87
N VAL A 277 5.44 -37.19 -32.41
CA VAL A 277 6.58 -36.80 -33.25
C VAL A 277 7.69 -37.84 -33.08
N GLN A 278 7.92 -38.65 -34.11
CA GLN A 278 9.06 -39.57 -34.20
C GLN A 278 10.36 -38.79 -34.39
N ILE A 279 11.28 -38.90 -33.43
CA ILE A 279 12.67 -38.44 -33.58
C ILE A 279 13.46 -39.58 -34.24
N MET A 280 13.94 -39.34 -35.46
CA MET A 280 14.79 -40.26 -36.20
C MET A 280 16.24 -40.07 -35.74
N GLU A 281 16.79 -41.05 -35.02
CA GLU A 281 18.22 -41.13 -34.71
C GLU A 281 19.02 -41.34 -36.00
N VAL A 282 19.97 -40.45 -36.29
CA VAL A 282 21.02 -40.69 -37.29
C VAL A 282 22.33 -40.83 -36.53
N CYS A 283 22.76 -42.07 -36.32
CA CYS A 283 24.13 -42.42 -36.00
C CYS A 283 25.00 -42.33 -37.26
N GLY A 284 26.22 -41.83 -37.10
CA GLY A 284 27.28 -41.90 -38.09
C GLY A 284 28.64 -41.66 -37.44
N GLU A 285 29.32 -42.75 -37.11
CA GLU A 285 30.77 -42.79 -36.91
C GLU A 285 31.45 -42.80 -38.28
N ASP A 286 32.43 -41.92 -38.49
CA ASP A 286 33.82 -42.23 -38.86
C ASP A 286 34.67 -40.94 -38.90
#